data_AF-A0A511ZCS0-F1
#
_entry.id   AF-A0A511ZCS0-F1
#
_cell.length_a   1.000
_cell.length_b   1.000
_cell.length_c   1.000
_cell.angle_alpha   90.00
_cell.angle_beta   90.00
_cell.angle_gamma   90.00
#
_symmetry.space_group_name_H-M   'P 1'
#
loop_
_entity.id
_entity.type
_entity.pdbx_description
1 polymer ?
#
loop_
_entity_poly.entity_id
_entity_poly.type
_entity_poly.pdbx_seq_one_letter_code
_entity_poly.pdbx_strand_id
1 'polypeptide(L)' 'MNYEYKEKTKKNGTVVSIRDTWENALLEAEVKGNQVKFVTYVHNDKTTHFSMPVELFERMYRDLMEGREEAK' A
#
# COMPACT_ATOMS: atom_id res chain seq x y z
N MET A 1 8.19 5.38 14.38
CA MET A 1 8.29 4.89 12.99
C MET A 1 7.57 5.89 12.10
N ASN A 2 8.23 6.42 11.07
CA ASN A 2 7.79 7.58 10.29
C ASN A 2 6.96 7.16 9.06
N TYR A 3 5.91 6.36 9.29
CA TYR A 3 5.00 5.91 8.24
C TYR A 3 3.61 6.51 8.43
N GLU A 4 3.06 7.11 7.37
CA GLU A 4 1.64 7.44 7.29
C GLU A 4 0.92 6.31 6.55
N TYR A 5 -0.08 5.71 7.20
CA TYR A 5 -0.94 4.69 6.61
C TYR A 5 -2.30 5.29 6.29
N LYS A 6 -2.75 5.14 5.04
CA LYS A 6 -4.08 5.56 4.60
C LYS A 6 -4.77 4.43 3.87
N GLU A 7 -6.02 4.22 4.22
CA GLU A 7 -6.89 3.27 3.55
C GLU A 7 -7.99 4.04 2.81
N LYS A 8 -8.34 3.57 1.62
CA LYS A 8 -9.44 4.10 0.84
C LYS A 8 -10.23 2.97 0.19
N THR A 9 -11.45 2.76 0.67
CA THR A 9 -12.41 1.87 0.03
C THR A 9 -12.92 2.50 -1.27
N LYS A 10 -12.79 1.78 -2.39
CA LYS A 10 -13.41 2.16 -3.67
C LYS A 10 -14.47 1.12 -4.03
N LYS A 11 -15.35 1.48 -4.99
CA LYS A 11 -16.37 0.57 -5.54
C LYS A 11 -15.83 -0.78 -6.05
N ASN A 12 -14.54 -0.85 -6.37
CA ASN A 12 -13.90 -2.02 -6.99
C ASN A 12 -12.81 -2.66 -6.11
N GLY A 13 -12.72 -2.30 -4.82
CA GLY A 13 -11.74 -2.83 -3.87
C GLY A 13 -11.07 -1.77 -3.00
N THR A 14 -10.26 -2.22 -2.05
CA THR A 14 -9.50 -1.37 -1.13
C THR A 14 -8.17 -0.93 -1.74
N VAL A 15 -7.83 0.35 -1.54
CA VAL A 15 -6.52 0.92 -1.83
C VAL A 15 -5.84 1.29 -0.53
N VAL A 16 -4.61 0.82 -0.36
CA VAL A 16 -3.75 1.17 0.76
C VAL A 16 -2.63 2.06 0.24
N SER A 17 -2.37 3.16 0.95
CA SER A 17 -1.25 4.07 0.69
C SER A 17 -0.37 4.16 1.94
N ILE A 18 0.92 3.90 1.77
CA ILE A 18 1.93 3.94 2.83
C ILE A 18 2.98 4.98 2.43
N ARG A 19 3.08 6.07 3.19
CA ARG A 19 4.10 7.10 2.99
C ARG A 19 5.20 6.94 4.02
N ASP A 20 6.43 6.75 3.57
CA ASP A 20 7.63 6.95 4.40
C ASP A 20 7.97 8.44 4.37
N THR A 21 7.81 9.13 5.50
CA THR A 21 8.05 10.58 5.57
C THR A 21 9.53 10.94 5.66
N TRP A 22 10.39 9.97 5.98
CA TRP A 22 11.84 10.18 6.04
C TRP A 22 12.48 10.06 4.66
N GLU A 23 12.15 9.00 3.92
CA GLU A 23 12.61 8.79 2.53
C GLU A 23 11.81 9.60 1.51
N ASN A 24 10.73 10.26 1.95
CA ASN A 24 9.73 10.91 1.09
C ASN A 24 9.25 9.96 -0.03
N ALA A 25 9.03 8.70 0.32
CA ALA A 25 8.62 7.65 -0.58
C ALA A 25 7.14 7.30 -0.35
N LEU A 26 6.45 6.92 -1.43
CA LEU A 26 5.05 6.49 -1.37
C LEU A 26 4.92 5.12 -2.02
N LEU A 27 4.33 4.18 -1.29
CA LEU A 27 3.82 2.92 -1.82
C LEU A 27 2.30 2.97 -1.84
N GLU A 28 1.71 2.63 -2.99
CA GLU A 28 0.28 2.36 -3.11
C GLU A 28 0.07 0.91 -3.51
N ALA A 29 -0.88 0.24 -2.86
CA ALA A 29 -1.31 -1.11 -3.17
C ALA A 29 -2.82 -1.14 -3.44
N GLU A 30 -3.21 -1.79 -4.54
CA GLU A 30 -4.62 -1.92 -4.94
C GLU A 30 -4.87 -3.34 -5.49
N VAL A 31 -5.95 -3.98 -5.04
CA VAL A 31 -6.40 -5.26 -5.60
C VAL A 31 -7.26 -5.01 -6.84
N LYS A 32 -6.93 -5.68 -7.95
CA LYS A 32 -7.73 -5.68 -9.18
C LYS A 32 -7.95 -7.10 -9.65
N GLY A 33 -9.14 -7.64 -9.41
CA GLY A 33 -9.48 -9.01 -9.78
C GLY A 33 -8.63 -10.04 -9.02
N ASN A 34 -7.71 -10.70 -9.72
CA ASN A 34 -6.76 -11.67 -9.15
C ASN A 34 -5.32 -11.13 -9.02
N GLN A 35 -5.11 -9.83 -9.26
CA GLN A 35 -3.80 -9.20 -9.18
C GLN A 35 -3.75 -8.16 -8.06
N VAL A 36 -2.59 -8.05 -7.41
CA VAL A 36 -2.26 -6.93 -6.52
C VAL A 36 -1.30 -6.02 -7.28
N LYS A 37 -1.69 -4.77 -7.49
CA LYS A 37 -0.85 -3.76 -8.13
C LYS A 37 -0.13 -2.96 -7.05
N PHE A 38 1.20 -2.91 -7.12
CA PHE A 38 2.02 -2.01 -6.33
C PHE A 38 2.48 -0.83 -7.20
N VAL A 39 2.38 0.38 -6.67
CA VAL A 39 2.93 1.59 -7.28
C VAL A 39 3.84 2.26 -6.28
N THR A 40 5.12 2.42 -6.63
CA THR A 40 6.09 3.12 -5.81
C THR A 40 6.49 4.41 -6.49
N TYR A 41 6.21 5.55 -5.86
CA TYR A 41 6.71 6.84 -6.30
C TYR A 41 8.03 7.09 -5.58
N VAL A 42 9.13 6.94 -6.32
CA VAL A 42 10.46 7.15 -5.80
C VAL A 42 11.10 8.29 -6.58
N HIS A 43 11.32 9.41 -5.90
CA HIS A 43 11.64 10.69 -6.51
C HIS A 43 13.12 10.82 -6.95
N ASN A 44 13.90 9.74 -6.88
CA ASN A 44 15.32 9.73 -7.18
C ASN A 44 15.69 8.46 -7.96
N ASP A 45 16.44 8.62 -9.06
CA ASP A 45 16.93 7.54 -9.93
C ASP A 45 17.81 6.49 -9.22
N LYS A 46 18.13 6.72 -7.94
CA LYS A 46 19.01 5.88 -7.11
C LYS A 46 18.26 4.98 -6.13
N THR A 47 16.97 5.22 -5.88
CA THR A 47 16.24 4.47 -4.87
C THR A 47 15.30 3.50 -5.58
N THR A 48 15.69 2.23 -5.60
CA THR A 48 15.01 1.16 -6.37
C THR A 48 14.06 0.32 -5.52
N HIS A 49 13.92 0.63 -4.22
CA HIS A 49 13.15 -0.19 -3.28
C HIS A 49 12.35 0.67 -2.29
N PHE A 50 11.21 0.15 -1.83
CA PHE A 50 10.43 0.66 -0.71
C PHE A 50 10.49 -0.35 0.42
N SER A 51 10.95 0.07 1.59
CA SER A 51 11.06 -0.80 2.76
C SER A 51 10.03 -0.39 3.80
N MET A 52 9.44 -1.37 4.50
CA MET A 52 8.51 -1.14 5.59
C MET A 52 8.71 -2.19 6.69
N PRO A 53 8.29 -1.91 7.94
CA PRO A 53 8.24 -2.90 9.02
C PRO A 53 7.32 -4.08 8.68
N VAL A 54 7.62 -5.25 9.25
CA VAL A 54 6.85 -6.49 9.02
C VAL A 54 5.39 -6.30 9.46
N GLU A 55 5.16 -5.64 10.59
CA GLU A 55 3.83 -5.38 11.12
C GLU A 55 3.00 -4.49 10.17
N LEU A 56 3.66 -3.58 9.46
CA LEU A 56 3.02 -2.71 8.48
C LEU A 56 2.65 -3.47 7.20
N PHE A 57 3.49 -4.41 6.79
CA PHE A 57 3.19 -5.33 5.68
C PHE A 57 2.01 -6.25 6.01
N GLU A 58 1.99 -6.84 7.21
CA GLU A 58 0.89 -7.70 7.65
C GLU A 58 -0.44 -6.95 7.69
N ARG A 59 -0.44 -5.71 8.20
CA ARG A 59 -1.61 -4.83 8.18
C ARG A 59 -2.09 -4.56 6.75
N MET A 60 -1.17 -4.14 5.87
CA MET A 60 -1.51 -3.89 4.45
C MET A 60 -2.13 -5.13 3.81
N TYR A 61 -1.56 -6.31 4.06
CA TYR A 61 -2.11 -7.56 3.52
C TYR A 61 -3.53 -7.83 4.00
N ARG A 62 -3.81 -7.66 5.30
CA ARG A 62 -5.16 -7.84 5.85
C ARG A 62 -6.14 -6.86 5.24
N ASP A 63 -5.82 -5.57 5.24
CA ASP A 63 -6.73 -4.53 4.75
C ASP A 63 -7.03 -4.69 3.24
N LEU A 64 -6.05 -5.15 2.44
CA LEU A 64 -6.24 -5.46 1.02
C LEU A 64 -7.12 -6.69 0.78
N MET A 65 -7.08 -7.70 1.65
CA MET A 65 -7.81 -8.96 1.48
C MET A 65 -9.18 -8.93 2.14
N GLU A 66 -9.32 -8.34 3.32
CA GLU A 66 -10.59 -8.22 4.05
C GLU A 66 -11.54 -7.25 3.35
N GLY A 67 -11.03 -6.14 2.80
CA GLY A 67 -11.82 -5.23 1.98
C GLY A 67 -12.32 -5.83 0.64
N ARG A 68 -11.83 -7.02 0.25
CA ARG A 68 -12.35 -7.78 -0.90
C ARG A 68 -13.62 -8.55 -0.56
N GLU A 69 -13.82 -8.93 0.71
CA GLU A 69 -14.99 -9.71 1.13
C GLU A 69 -16.24 -8.84 1.29
N GLU A 70 -16.09 -7.58 1.70
CA GLU A 70 -17.20 -6.62 1.83
C GLU A 70 -17.75 -6.08 0.49
N ALA A 71 -17.01 -6.25 -0.61
CA ALA A 71 -17.37 -5.75 -1.94
C ALA A 71 -18.04 -6.81 -2.85
N LYS A 72 -18.25 -8.03 -2.35
CA LYS A 72 -19.00 -9.11 -3.03
C LYS A 72 -20.47 -9.10 -2.66
#